data_AF-A0A379UQA0-F1
#
_entry.id   AF-A0A379UQA0-F1
#
_cell.length_a   1.000
_cell.length_b   1.000
_cell.length_c   1.000
_cell.angle_alpha   90.00
_cell.angle_beta   90.00
_cell.angle_gamma   90.00
#
_symmetry.space_group_name_H-M   'P 1'
#
loop_
_entity.id
_entity.type
_entity.pdbx_description
1 polymer ?
#
loop_
_entity_poly.entity_id
_entity_poly.type
_entity_poly.pdbx_seq_one_letter_code
_entity_poly.pdbx_strand_id
1 'polypeptide(L)'
;MEANHQLGFAADERDFTLCADMFKLLGVDEVRLLTNNPKKVEILTEAGINIVERVPLIVGRNPNNEHYLDTKAAKMGHLLSK
;
A
#
# COMPACT_ATOMS: atom_id res chain seq x y z
N MET A 1 3.16 10.99 -9.46
CA MET A 1 1.89 10.97 -10.20
C MET A 1 2.03 11.63 -11.56
N GLU A 2 2.70 12.78 -11.66
CA GLU A 2 2.88 13.49 -12.95
C GLU A 2 3.54 12.63 -14.04
N ALA A 3 4.59 11.85 -13.72
CA ALA A 3 5.25 10.99 -14.70
C ALA A 3 4.35 9.88 -15.29
N ASN A 4 3.50 9.22 -14.48
CA ASN A 4 2.63 8.15 -14.97
C ASN A 4 1.52 8.71 -15.87
N HIS A 5 0.90 9.83 -15.46
CA HIS A 5 -0.11 10.49 -16.27
C HIS A 5 0.45 11.03 -17.59
N GLN A 6 1.70 11.51 -17.57
CA GLN A 6 2.39 11.98 -18.77
C GLN A 6 2.67 10.85 -19.77
N LEU A 7 2.70 9.61 -19.31
CA LEU A 7 2.85 8.39 -20.11
C LEU A 7 1.51 7.69 -20.42
N GLY A 8 0.38 8.25 -19.95
CA GLY A 8 -0.96 7.69 -20.19
C GLY A 8 -1.34 6.50 -19.30
N PHE A 9 -0.54 6.16 -18.29
CA PHE A 9 -0.82 5.06 -17.37
C PHE A 9 -1.65 5.51 -16.17
N ALA A 10 -2.47 4.61 -15.64
CA ALA A 10 -3.17 4.86 -14.39
C ALA A 10 -2.15 5.00 -13.22
N ALA A 11 -2.61 5.58 -12.11
CA ALA A 11 -1.79 5.71 -10.91
C ALA A 11 -1.39 4.34 -10.31
N ASP A 12 -2.20 3.30 -10.56
CA ASP A 12 -1.94 1.91 -10.20
C ASP A 12 -2.71 0.96 -11.14
N GLU A 13 -2.03 0.08 -11.87
CA GLU A 13 -2.62 -0.88 -12.83
C GLU A 13 -2.54 -2.34 -12.35
N ARG A 14 -2.22 -2.55 -11.07
CA ARG A 14 -2.03 -3.90 -10.53
C ARG A 14 -3.37 -4.60 -10.28
N ASP A 15 -3.41 -5.88 -10.64
CA ASP A 15 -4.45 -6.81 -10.19
C ASP A 15 -4.04 -7.47 -8.87
N PHE A 16 -4.78 -7.19 -7.81
CA PHE A 16 -4.52 -7.72 -6.48
C PHE A 16 -5.35 -8.97 -6.13
N THR A 17 -6.22 -9.44 -7.02
CA THR A 17 -6.99 -10.67 -6.81
C THR A 17 -6.07 -11.89 -6.68
N LEU A 18 -4.92 -11.87 -7.38
CA LEU A 18 -3.84 -12.85 -7.23
C LEU A 18 -3.34 -12.96 -5.78
N CYS A 19 -3.31 -11.85 -5.04
CA CYS A 19 -2.92 -11.87 -3.64
C CYS A 19 -3.97 -12.54 -2.75
N ALA A 20 -5.26 -12.33 -3.04
CA ALA A 20 -6.35 -13.01 -2.35
C ALA A 20 -6.30 -14.53 -2.56
N ASP A 21 -6.05 -14.97 -3.79
CA ASP A 21 -5.89 -16.39 -4.12
C ASP A 21 -4.73 -17.03 -3.36
N MET A 22 -3.60 -16.34 -3.27
CA MET A 22 -2.45 -16.82 -2.48
C MET A 22 -2.80 -17.00 -1.00
N PHE A 23 -3.48 -16.04 -0.37
CA PHE A 23 -3.90 -16.17 1.03
C PHE A 23 -4.87 -17.33 1.22
N LYS A 24 -5.81 -17.53 0.29
CA LYS A 24 -6.75 -18.65 0.32
C LYS A 24 -6.04 -20.01 0.21
N LEU A 25 -5.07 -20.14 -0.69
CA LEU A 25 -4.26 -21.35 -0.83
C LEU A 25 -3.43 -21.66 0.41
N LEU A 26 -3.01 -20.62 1.14
CA LEU A 26 -2.30 -20.75 2.42
C LEU A 26 -3.23 -20.97 3.62
N GLY A 27 -4.56 -20.92 3.43
CA GLY A 27 -5.53 -21.04 4.52
C GLY A 27 -5.52 -19.84 5.48
N VAL A 28 -5.23 -18.64 4.99
CA VAL A 28 -5.19 -17.40 5.78
C VAL A 28 -6.50 -16.63 5.58
N ASP A 29 -7.30 -16.52 6.64
CA ASP A 29 -8.62 -15.89 6.60
C ASP A 29 -8.65 -14.45 7.12
N GLU A 30 -7.73 -14.05 8.01
CA GLU A 30 -7.65 -12.70 8.58
C GLU A 30 -6.23 -12.16 8.45
N VAL A 31 -6.09 -10.95 7.89
CA VAL A 31 -4.78 -10.34 7.61
C VAL A 31 -4.60 -9.04 8.39
N ARG A 32 -3.48 -8.95 9.10
CA ARG A 32 -2.96 -7.69 9.65
C ARG A 32 -1.98 -7.09 8.63
N LEU A 33 -2.43 -6.12 7.86
CA LEU A 33 -1.69 -5.62 6.71
C LEU A 33 -0.64 -4.59 7.13
N LEU A 34 0.63 -4.87 6.83
CA LEU A 34 1.73 -3.92 6.97
C LEU A 34 1.71 -2.88 5.84
N THR A 35 1.17 -1.68 6.11
CA THR A 35 1.15 -0.58 5.15
C THR A 35 1.01 0.79 5.83
N ASN A 36 1.71 1.78 5.27
CA ASN A 36 1.52 3.20 5.61
C ASN A 36 0.51 3.88 4.68
N ASN A 37 0.10 3.24 3.58
CA ASN A 37 -0.88 3.77 2.64
C ASN A 37 -2.28 3.27 3.03
N PRO A 38 -3.19 4.12 3.54
CA PRO A 38 -4.55 3.71 3.88
C PRO A 38 -5.35 3.28 2.65
N LYS A 39 -5.16 3.92 1.49
CA LYS A 39 -5.82 3.50 0.23
C LYS A 39 -5.47 2.08 -0.18
N LYS A 40 -4.30 1.59 0.25
CA LYS A 40 -3.88 0.21 -0.03
C LYS A 40 -4.65 -0.81 0.79
N VAL A 41 -5.19 -0.42 1.95
CA VAL A 41 -6.13 -1.26 2.70
C VAL A 41 -7.40 -1.41 1.88
N GLU A 42 -7.99 -0.30 1.43
CA GLU A 42 -9.23 -0.28 0.63
C GLU A 42 -9.10 -1.16 -0.62
N ILE A 43 -8.07 -0.93 -1.45
CA ILE A 43 -7.84 -1.68 -2.70
C ILE A 43 -7.71 -3.20 -2.45
N LEU A 44 -6.98 -3.59 -1.40
CA LEU A 44 -6.75 -5.02 -1.11
C LEU A 44 -7.99 -5.68 -0.50
N THR A 45 -8.78 -4.93 0.29
CA THR A 45 -10.08 -5.39 0.76
C THR A 45 -11.06 -5.61 -0.39
N GLU A 46 -11.14 -4.66 -1.34
CA GLU A 46 -11.96 -4.80 -2.56
C GLU A 46 -11.51 -5.97 -3.43
N ALA A 47 -10.21 -6.28 -3.45
CA ALA A 47 -9.66 -7.44 -4.15
C ALA A 47 -9.95 -8.79 -3.46
N GLY A 48 -10.64 -8.80 -2.32
CA GLY A 48 -11.07 -10.02 -1.62
C GLY A 48 -10.19 -10.46 -0.44
N ILE A 49 -9.28 -9.61 0.04
CA ILE A 49 -8.46 -9.90 1.23
C ILE A 49 -9.16 -9.36 2.47
N ASN A 50 -9.45 -10.23 3.44
CA ASN A 50 -10.06 -9.82 4.70
C ASN A 50 -9.00 -9.17 5.64
N ILE A 51 -8.86 -7.85 5.53
CA ILE A 51 -7.92 -7.08 6.35
C ILE A 51 -8.61 -6.63 7.64
N VAL A 52 -8.18 -7.19 8.77
CA VAL A 52 -8.75 -6.90 10.11
C VAL A 52 -8.00 -5.81 10.85
N GLU A 53 -6.75 -5.52 10.45
CA GLU A 53 -5.94 -4.48 11.08
C GLU A 53 -4.93 -3.90 10.07
N ARG A 54 -4.68 -2.59 10.18
CA ARG A 54 -3.53 -1.95 9.51
C ARG A 54 -2.40 -1.76 10.50
N VAL A 55 -1.25 -2.35 10.21
CA VAL A 55 -0.01 -2.17 10.97
C VAL A 55 0.89 -1.17 10.22
N PRO A 56 1.31 -0.05 10.84
CA PRO A 56 2.27 0.86 10.22
C PRO A 56 3.58 0.14 9.89
N LEU A 57 4.10 0.37 8.69
CA LEU A 57 5.42 -0.11 8.30
C LEU A 57 6.47 0.92 8.75
N ILE A 58 7.20 0.63 9.81
CA ILE A 58 8.27 1.50 10.30
C ILE A 58 9.47 1.38 9.36
N VAL A 59 9.67 2.39 8.52
CA VAL A 59 10.88 2.52 7.69
C VAL A 59 11.74 3.62 8.31
N GLY A 60 12.99 3.31 8.63
CA GLY A 60 13.91 4.31 9.16
C GLY A 60 14.09 5.46 8.17
N ARG A 61 14.03 6.71 8.67
CA ARG A 61 14.45 7.88 7.89
C ARG A 61 15.97 7.90 7.81
N ASN A 62 16.49 8.10 6.61
CA ASN A 62 17.89 8.41 6.37
C ASN A 62 17.97 9.51 5.29
N PRO A 63 19.13 10.17 5.15
CA PRO A 63 19.27 11.29 4.20
C PRO A 63 18.92 10.93 2.75
N ASN A 64 19.01 9.65 2.36
CA ASN A 64 18.75 9.20 1.00
C ASN A 64 17.25 8.92 0.73
N ASN A 65 16.44 8.68 1.76
CA ASN A 65 15.02 8.36 1.60
C ASN A 65 14.07 9.44 2.15
N GLU A 66 14.60 10.47 2.80
CA GLU A 66 13.82 11.55 3.42
C GLU A 66 12.89 12.23 2.42
N HIS A 67 13.42 12.68 1.28
CA HIS A 67 12.62 13.40 0.28
C HIS A 67 11.52 12.53 -0.35
N TYR A 68 11.79 11.23 -0.50
CA TYR A 68 10.81 10.25 -0.97
C TYR A 68 9.68 10.02 0.04
N LEU A 69 10.03 9.90 1.32
CA LEU A 69 9.08 9.74 2.41
C LEU A 69 8.20 10.98 2.59
N ASP A 70 8.78 12.18 2.50
CA ASP A 70 8.06 13.45 2.55
C ASP A 70 7.07 13.58 1.38
N THR A 71 7.49 13.22 0.17
CA THR A 71 6.61 13.20 -1.01
C THR A 71 5.45 12.23 -0.82
N LYS A 72 5.70 11.05 -0.24
CA LYS A 72 4.66 10.05 0.03
C LYS A 72 3.67 10.49 1.11
N ALA A 73 4.16 11.13 2.17
CA ALA A 73 3.30 11.69 3.21
C ALA A 73 2.43 12.81 2.63
N ALA A 74 3.04 13.81 1.98
CA ALA A 74 2.36 15.01 1.51
C ALA A 74 1.41 14.76 0.33
N LYS A 75 1.81 13.98 -0.68
CA LYS A 75 1.03 13.80 -1.93
C LYS A 75 0.12 12.57 -1.91
N MET A 76 0.36 11.59 -1.04
CA MET A 76 -0.34 10.30 -1.07
C MET A 76 -0.97 9.91 0.28
N GLY A 77 -0.95 10.81 1.27
CA GLY A 77 -1.61 10.59 2.57
C GLY A 77 -1.02 9.45 3.39
N HIS A 78 0.28 9.14 3.23
CA HIS A 78 0.91 8.06 3.99
C HIS A 78 0.96 8.41 5.49
N LEU A 79 0.51 7.48 6.33
CA LEU A 79 0.60 7.57 7.78
C LEU A 79 1.98 7.04 8.23
N LEU A 80 2.96 7.94 8.30
CA LEU A 80 4.28 7.62 8.85
C LEU A 80 4.26 7.88 10.36
N SER A 81 4.58 6.87 11.18
CA SER A 81 4.89 7.11 12.60
C SER A 81 6.21 7.86 12.70
N LYS A 82 6.29 8.83 13.63
CA LYS A 82 7.55 9.48 13.99
C LYS A 82 8.54 8.48 14.56
#